data_AF-X1A070-F1
#
_entry.id   AF-X1A070-F1
#
_cell.length_a   1.000
_cell.length_b   1.000
_cell.length_c   1.000
_cell.angle_alpha   90.00
_cell.angle_beta   90.00
_cell.angle_gamma   90.00
#
_symmetry.space_group_name_H-M   'P 1'
#
loop_
_entity.id
_entity.type
_entity.pdbx_description
1 polymer ?
#
loop_
_entity_poly.entity_id
_entity_poly.type
_entity_poly.pdbx_seq_one_letter_code
_entity_poly.pdbx_strand_id
1 'polypeptide(L)'
;MRCVIHGEIYSSNFSNLNQLVADWSSAYRFSFCRFQKDKLSFNEVRNQTKIKYPSLNTRQISDAVMQAQGLYSRVKDKKIIFGGRKYWNKLIKNEICNDEWKFKRDNQIYARGDKTKKGNPNIRLLNKNGNFYLRVTIGNRKFDEYKLFIPAKFEEELFSLFGSDNPYNVR
;
A
#
# COMPACT_ATOMS: atom_id res chain seq x y z
N MET A 1 15.42 -12.10 12.31
CA MET A 1 15.91 -11.55 11.03
C MET A 1 14.68 -11.20 10.18
N ARG A 2 14.68 -10.08 9.45
CA ARG A 2 13.55 -9.70 8.56
C ARG A 2 13.78 -10.32 7.18
N CYS A 3 12.96 -11.30 6.80
CA CYS A 3 12.94 -11.80 5.43
C CYS A 3 12.17 -10.82 4.53
N VAL A 4 12.71 -10.53 3.34
CA VAL A 4 12.06 -9.69 2.33
C VAL A 4 12.08 -10.45 1.01
N ILE A 5 10.89 -10.78 0.50
CA ILE A 5 10.71 -11.41 -0.79
C ILE A 5 10.32 -10.34 -1.80
N HIS A 6 11.06 -10.28 -2.90
CA HIS A 6 10.72 -9.43 -4.03
C HIS A 6 10.02 -10.26 -5.10
N GLY A 7 8.93 -9.74 -5.66
CA GLY A 7 8.19 -10.39 -6.72
C GLY A 7 7.53 -9.36 -7.63
N GLU A 8 7.12 -9.83 -8.80
CA GLU A 8 6.49 -9.04 -9.85
C GLU A 8 5.13 -9.62 -10.17
N ILE A 9 4.15 -8.74 -10.38
CA ILE A 9 2.81 -9.15 -10.78
C ILE A 9 2.56 -8.90 -12.25
N TYR A 10 1.84 -9.84 -12.88
CA TYR A 10 1.48 -9.79 -14.29
C TYR A 10 -0.03 -9.89 -14.45
N SER A 11 -0.58 -8.98 -15.26
CA SER A 11 -1.99 -8.95 -15.66
C SER A 11 -2.13 -8.15 -16.96
N SER A 12 -3.15 -8.47 -17.74
CA SER A 12 -3.57 -7.66 -18.90
C SER A 12 -4.25 -6.35 -18.48
N ASN A 13 -4.76 -6.29 -17.25
CA ASN A 13 -5.46 -5.12 -16.72
C ASN A 13 -5.08 -4.86 -15.26
N PHE A 14 -4.67 -3.62 -14.98
CA PHE A 14 -4.35 -3.12 -13.64
C PHE A 14 -5.26 -1.98 -13.18
N SER A 15 -6.35 -1.67 -13.89
CA SER A 15 -7.19 -0.49 -13.63
C SER A 15 -7.66 -0.42 -12.17
N ASN A 16 -8.18 -1.52 -11.63
CA ASN A 16 -8.67 -1.59 -10.25
C ASN A 16 -7.54 -1.48 -9.23
N LEU A 17 -6.40 -2.15 -9.47
CA LEU A 17 -5.24 -2.07 -8.59
C LEU A 17 -4.66 -0.65 -8.60
N ASN A 18 -4.52 -0.04 -9.77
CA ASN A 18 -4.03 1.33 -9.92
C ASN A 18 -4.94 2.32 -9.19
N GLN A 19 -6.26 2.17 -9.31
CA GLN A 19 -7.21 2.99 -8.57
C GLN A 19 -7.08 2.79 -7.05
N LEU A 20 -6.99 1.54 -6.59
CA LEU A 20 -6.79 1.21 -5.18
C LEU A 20 -5.51 1.85 -4.62
N VAL A 21 -4.39 1.71 -5.35
CA VAL A 21 -3.08 2.24 -4.94
C VAL A 21 -3.10 3.77 -4.95
N ALA A 22 -3.76 4.39 -5.92
CA ALA A 22 -3.92 5.85 -5.98
C ALA A 22 -4.76 6.38 -4.81
N ASP A 23 -5.91 5.76 -4.53
CA ASP A 23 -6.78 6.11 -3.41
C ASP A 23 -6.07 5.93 -2.08
N TRP A 24 -5.36 4.81 -1.90
CA TRP A 24 -4.59 4.53 -0.69
C TRP A 24 -3.47 5.56 -0.48
N SER A 25 -2.73 5.89 -1.55
CA SER A 25 -1.67 6.91 -1.51
C SER A 25 -2.24 8.29 -1.15
N SER A 26 -3.42 8.63 -1.69
CA SER A 26 -4.11 9.87 -1.35
C SER A 26 -4.59 9.88 0.11
N ALA A 27 -5.14 8.77 0.60
CA ALA A 27 -5.53 8.60 2.01
C ALA A 27 -4.34 8.75 2.96
N TYR A 28 -3.18 8.18 2.59
CA TYR A 28 -1.92 8.32 3.33
C TYR A 28 -1.48 9.79 3.44
N ARG A 29 -1.45 10.52 2.32
CA ARG A 29 -1.10 11.95 2.31
C ARG A 29 -2.07 12.81 3.10
N PHE A 30 -3.36 12.58 2.89
CA PHE A 30 -4.41 13.28 3.62
C PHE A 30 -4.25 13.07 5.13
N SER A 31 -4.09 11.82 5.56
CA SER A 31 -3.88 11.47 6.96
C SER A 31 -2.65 12.16 7.55
N PHE A 32 -1.54 12.18 6.81
CA PHE A 32 -0.33 12.88 7.23
C PHE A 32 -0.58 14.38 7.44
N CYS A 33 -1.30 15.02 6.50
CA CYS A 33 -1.67 16.42 6.65
C CYS A 33 -2.57 16.68 7.87
N ARG A 34 -3.50 15.77 8.19
CA ARG A 34 -4.34 15.88 9.40
C ARG A 34 -3.50 15.79 10.67
N PHE A 35 -2.53 14.87 10.74
CA PHE A 35 -1.61 14.80 11.87
C PHE A 35 -0.72 16.04 11.98
N GLN A 36 -0.17 16.52 10.86
CA GLN A 36 0.81 17.60 10.87
C GLN A 36 0.17 18.97 11.12
N LYS A 37 -0.94 19.29 10.43
CA LYS A 37 -1.56 20.63 10.47
C LYS A 37 -2.59 20.74 11.59
N ASP A 38 -3.44 19.74 11.72
CA ASP A 38 -4.62 19.81 12.59
C ASP A 38 -4.37 19.15 13.95
N LYS A 39 -3.21 18.49 14.13
CA LYS A 39 -2.76 17.84 15.37
C LYS A 39 -3.76 16.84 15.96
N LEU A 40 -4.55 16.21 15.10
CA LEU A 40 -5.61 15.27 15.49
C LEU A 40 -5.06 13.93 16.00
N SER A 41 -5.85 13.26 16.84
CA SER A 41 -5.59 11.89 17.29
C SER A 41 -5.76 10.88 16.15
N PHE A 42 -5.21 9.68 16.35
CA PHE A 42 -5.32 8.59 15.37
C PHE A 42 -6.77 8.28 14.97
N ASN A 43 -7.67 8.23 15.95
CA ASN A 43 -9.07 7.86 15.72
C ASN A 43 -9.82 8.96 14.95
N GLU A 44 -9.55 10.23 15.23
CA GLU A 44 -10.13 11.35 14.48
C GLU A 44 -9.65 11.35 13.03
N VAL A 45 -8.34 11.20 12.79
CA VAL A 45 -7.78 11.10 11.43
C VAL A 45 -8.38 9.90 10.70
N ARG A 46 -8.49 8.75 11.36
CA ARG A 46 -9.08 7.54 10.78
C ARG A 46 -10.54 7.75 10.38
N ASN A 47 -11.34 8.38 11.23
CA ASN A 47 -12.75 8.66 10.95
C ASN A 47 -12.89 9.63 9.76
N GLN A 48 -12.13 10.73 9.76
CA GLN A 48 -12.14 11.68 8.64
C GLN A 48 -11.67 11.03 7.32
N THR A 49 -10.64 10.18 7.39
CA THR A 49 -10.12 9.47 6.22
C THR A 49 -11.13 8.48 5.67
N LYS A 50 -11.85 7.75 6.53
CA LYS A 50 -12.93 6.83 6.13
C LYS A 50 -14.06 7.56 5.40
N ILE A 51 -14.47 8.74 5.89
CA ILE A 51 -15.52 9.55 5.25
C ILE A 51 -15.05 10.03 3.88
N LYS A 52 -13.78 10.45 3.77
CA LYS A 52 -13.22 11.02 2.54
C LYS A 52 -12.93 9.99 1.45
N TYR A 53 -12.56 8.77 1.82
CA TYR A 53 -12.15 7.71 0.87
C TYR A 53 -13.06 6.47 1.02
N PRO A 54 -14.33 6.56 0.62
CA PRO A 54 -15.30 5.46 0.78
C PRO A 54 -14.99 4.23 -0.09
N SER A 55 -14.13 4.37 -1.11
CA SER A 55 -13.63 3.26 -1.92
C SER A 55 -12.73 2.30 -1.14
N LEU A 56 -12.08 2.78 -0.07
CA LEU A 56 -11.18 1.98 0.75
C LEU A 56 -11.93 1.34 1.91
N ASN A 57 -11.61 0.07 2.17
CA ASN A 57 -12.15 -0.60 3.34
C ASN A 57 -11.49 -0.10 4.64
N THR A 58 -12.16 -0.34 5.76
CA THR A 58 -11.74 0.12 7.09
C THR A 58 -10.29 -0.28 7.45
N ARG A 59 -9.79 -1.42 6.96
CA ARG A 59 -8.42 -1.88 7.24
C ARG A 59 -7.40 -1.17 6.34
N GLN A 60 -7.71 -0.99 5.05
CA GLN A 60 -6.88 -0.18 4.15
C GLN A 60 -6.73 1.26 4.66
N ILE A 61 -7.82 1.85 5.16
CA ILE A 61 -7.80 3.16 5.83
C ILE A 61 -6.90 3.12 7.06
N SER A 62 -7.08 2.15 7.98
CA SER A 62 -6.23 2.03 9.16
C SER A 62 -4.75 1.92 8.82
N ASP A 63 -4.40 1.15 7.78
CA ASP A 63 -3.02 0.97 7.34
C ASP A 63 -2.42 2.27 6.78
N ALA A 64 -3.18 3.02 5.97
CA ALA A 64 -2.76 4.33 5.46
C ALA A 64 -2.53 5.34 6.60
N VAL A 65 -3.46 5.40 7.57
CA VAL A 65 -3.37 6.31 8.73
C VAL A 65 -2.19 5.93 9.63
N MET A 66 -1.93 4.63 9.83
CA MET A 66 -0.79 4.15 10.59
C MET A 66 0.54 4.53 9.92
N GLN A 67 0.66 4.35 8.60
CA GLN A 67 1.84 4.78 7.86
C GLN A 67 2.02 6.30 7.95
N ALA A 68 0.93 7.07 7.87
CA ALA A 68 0.95 8.53 7.98
C ALA A 68 1.42 8.99 9.37
N GLN A 69 0.91 8.37 10.43
CA GLN A 69 1.32 8.66 11.80
C GLN A 69 2.80 8.33 12.02
N GLY A 70 3.26 7.18 11.49
CA GLY A 70 4.67 6.80 11.55
C GLY A 70 5.57 7.77 10.79
N LEU A 71 5.15 8.28 9.64
CA LEU A 71 5.89 9.35 8.95
C LEU A 71 5.91 10.61 9.80
N TYR A 72 4.75 11.04 10.32
CA TYR A 72 4.62 12.23 11.15
C TYR A 72 5.50 12.16 12.40
N SER A 73 5.58 11.03 13.10
CA SER A 73 6.44 10.90 14.28
C SER A 73 7.93 11.11 13.98
N ARG A 74 8.38 10.73 12.78
CA ARG A 74 9.77 10.90 12.33
C ARG A 74 10.08 12.31 11.85
N VAL A 75 9.14 12.96 11.17
CA VAL A 75 9.40 14.25 10.48
C VAL A 75 8.82 15.46 11.21
N LYS A 76 7.81 15.25 12.06
CA LYS A 76 7.06 16.26 12.81
C LYS A 76 6.61 17.41 11.91
N ASP A 77 7.15 18.61 12.15
CA ASP A 77 6.76 19.84 11.44
C ASP A 77 7.59 20.10 10.17
N LYS A 78 8.50 19.19 9.80
CA LYS A 78 9.26 19.32 8.55
C LYS A 78 8.34 19.21 7.33
N LYS A 79 8.55 20.11 6.37
CA LYS A 79 7.84 20.08 5.09
C LYS A 79 8.23 18.83 4.30
N ILE A 80 7.23 18.05 3.90
CA ILE A 80 7.41 16.85 3.09
C ILE A 80 6.87 17.08 1.68
N ILE A 81 7.65 16.64 0.69
CA ILE A 81 7.25 16.55 -0.70
C ILE A 81 7.00 15.08 -1.02
N PHE A 82 5.74 14.67 -1.01
CA PHE A 82 5.35 13.32 -1.44
C PHE A 82 5.72 13.11 -2.91
N GLY A 83 6.24 11.93 -3.26
CA GLY A 83 6.83 11.63 -4.57
C GLY A 83 8.31 12.05 -4.69
N GLY A 84 8.84 12.77 -3.69
CA GLY A 84 10.25 13.11 -3.59
C GLY A 84 10.62 14.39 -4.33
N ARG A 85 11.65 15.07 -3.79
CA ARG A 85 12.09 16.39 -4.29
C ARG A 85 12.61 16.35 -5.73
N LYS A 86 13.22 15.22 -6.14
CA LYS A 86 13.73 15.02 -7.50
C LYS A 86 12.65 15.25 -8.56
N TYR A 87 11.54 14.54 -8.46
CA TYR A 87 10.45 14.62 -9.43
C TYR A 87 9.62 15.91 -9.28
N TRP A 88 9.49 16.44 -8.06
CA TRP A 88 8.93 17.78 -7.87
C TRP A 88 9.73 18.85 -8.63
N ASN A 89 11.05 18.80 -8.55
CA ASN A 89 11.93 19.73 -9.27
C ASN A 89 11.81 19.58 -10.80
N LYS A 90 11.59 18.37 -11.31
CA LYS A 90 11.30 18.14 -12.73
C LYS A 90 9.95 18.74 -13.14
N LEU A 91 8.93 18.57 -12.30
CA LEU A 91 7.59 19.11 -12.56
C LEU A 91 7.60 20.63 -12.65
N ILE A 92 8.23 21.33 -11.70
CA ILE A 92 8.28 22.81 -11.71
C ILE A 92 9.08 23.38 -12.90
N LYS A 93 9.96 22.57 -13.50
CA LYS A 93 10.72 22.91 -14.71
C LYS A 93 10.00 22.50 -16.00
N ASN A 94 8.79 21.95 -15.91
CA ASN A 94 8.04 21.38 -17.04
C ASN A 94 8.80 20.27 -17.79
N GLU A 95 9.73 19.56 -17.11
CA GLU A 95 10.44 18.41 -17.68
C GLU A 95 9.59 17.13 -17.66
N ILE A 96 8.56 17.09 -16.81
CA ILE A 96 7.58 16.01 -16.72
C ILE A 96 6.18 16.59 -16.63
N CYS A 97 5.17 15.84 -17.06
CA CYS A 97 3.78 16.24 -16.91
C CYS A 97 3.25 15.93 -15.49
N ASN A 98 2.10 16.51 -15.16
CA ASN A 98 1.43 16.29 -13.88
C ASN A 98 1.04 14.81 -13.68
N ASP A 99 0.71 14.09 -14.75
CA ASP A 99 0.31 12.68 -14.65
C ASP A 99 1.50 11.76 -14.38
N GLU A 100 2.67 12.04 -14.96
CA GLU A 100 3.91 11.35 -14.59
C GLU A 100 4.27 11.62 -13.12
N TRP A 101 4.10 12.86 -12.66
CA TRP A 101 4.32 13.18 -11.25
C TRP A 101 3.36 12.41 -10.32
N LYS A 102 2.07 12.41 -10.63
CA LYS A 102 1.06 11.63 -9.89
C LYS A 102 1.42 10.15 -9.87
N PHE A 103 1.81 9.57 -11.00
CA PHE A 103 2.23 8.18 -11.08
C PHE A 103 3.41 7.89 -10.14
N LYS A 104 4.46 8.72 -10.13
CA LYS A 104 5.60 8.53 -9.21
C LYS A 104 5.24 8.76 -7.74
N ARG A 105 4.24 9.58 -7.46
CA ARG A 105 3.79 9.93 -6.10
C ARG A 105 2.80 8.91 -5.52
N ASP A 106 1.99 8.29 -6.38
CA ASP A 106 0.77 7.56 -6.01
C ASP A 106 0.85 6.07 -6.42
N ASN A 107 2.05 5.48 -6.41
CA ASN A 107 2.33 4.10 -6.84
C ASN A 107 2.74 3.14 -5.72
N GLN A 108 2.37 3.41 -4.47
CA GLN A 108 2.73 2.56 -3.34
C GLN A 108 1.51 2.28 -2.47
N ILE A 109 1.43 1.05 -1.96
CA ILE A 109 0.44 0.63 -0.99
C ILE A 109 1.13 -0.14 0.12
N TYR A 110 0.63 -0.03 1.34
CA TYR A 110 1.05 -0.89 2.44
C TYR A 110 -0.16 -1.64 2.98
N ALA A 111 -0.06 -2.96 3.04
CA ALA A 111 -1.06 -3.84 3.63
C ALA A 111 -0.44 -4.60 4.80
N ARG A 112 -1.01 -4.46 6.00
CA ARG A 112 -0.49 -5.09 7.21
C ARG A 112 -1.03 -6.52 7.38
N GLY A 113 -0.15 -7.44 7.77
CA GLY A 113 -0.52 -8.78 8.22
C GLY A 113 -1.27 -8.78 9.54
N ASP A 114 -2.11 -9.78 9.76
CA ASP A 114 -2.94 -9.93 10.96
C ASP A 114 -2.90 -11.39 11.43
N LYS A 115 -2.29 -11.62 12.60
CA LYS A 115 -2.09 -12.96 13.17
C LYS A 115 -3.42 -13.70 13.33
N THR A 116 -4.49 -12.99 13.69
CA THR A 116 -5.83 -13.58 13.86
C THR A 116 -6.46 -14.00 12.53
N LYS A 117 -5.92 -13.52 11.40
CA LYS A 117 -6.39 -13.80 10.04
C LYS A 117 -5.44 -14.68 9.24
N LYS A 118 -4.39 -15.19 9.88
CA LYS A 118 -3.39 -16.12 9.32
C LYS A 118 -2.79 -15.60 8.01
N GLY A 119 -2.02 -14.51 8.11
CA GLY A 119 -1.42 -13.85 6.95
C GLY A 119 -1.94 -12.42 6.75
N ASN A 120 -2.15 -12.02 5.51
CA ASN A 120 -2.61 -10.67 5.17
C ASN A 120 -4.06 -10.69 4.66
N PRO A 121 -5.00 -9.98 5.32
CA PRO A 121 -6.41 -10.01 4.95
C PRO A 121 -6.77 -9.19 3.70
N ASN A 122 -5.91 -8.25 3.27
CA ASN A 122 -6.16 -7.41 2.09
C ASN A 122 -5.40 -7.87 0.84
N ILE A 123 -4.21 -8.46 1.01
CA ILE A 123 -3.40 -8.97 -0.10
C ILE A 123 -2.94 -10.39 0.25
N ARG A 124 -3.68 -11.40 -0.21
CA ARG A 124 -3.39 -12.81 0.08
C ARG A 124 -2.51 -13.42 -1.00
N LEU A 125 -1.44 -14.07 -0.58
CA LEU A 125 -0.68 -14.98 -1.42
C LEU A 125 -1.46 -16.30 -1.58
N LEU A 126 -1.59 -16.77 -2.83
CA LEU A 126 -2.27 -18.01 -3.20
C LEU A 126 -1.31 -18.90 -3.98
N ASN A 127 -1.40 -20.22 -3.77
CA ASN A 127 -0.75 -21.24 -4.59
C ASN A 127 -1.84 -22.01 -5.35
N LYS A 128 -1.76 -22.01 -6.68
CA LYS A 128 -2.68 -22.74 -7.57
C LYS A 128 -1.84 -23.59 -8.51
N ASN A 129 -1.82 -24.90 -8.29
CA ASN A 129 -1.10 -25.88 -9.11
C ASN A 129 0.35 -25.49 -9.39
N GLY A 130 1.10 -25.11 -8.34
CA GLY A 130 2.52 -24.74 -8.44
C GLY A 130 2.78 -23.31 -8.94
N ASN A 131 1.73 -22.55 -9.29
CA ASN A 131 1.85 -21.13 -9.65
C ASN A 131 1.39 -20.23 -8.50
N PHE A 132 2.10 -19.14 -8.28
CA PHE A 132 1.76 -18.16 -7.25
C PHE A 132 0.90 -17.02 -7.80
N TYR A 133 -0.02 -16.54 -6.97
CA TYR A 133 -0.89 -15.41 -7.25
C TYR A 133 -1.02 -14.50 -6.04
N LEU A 134 -1.25 -13.21 -6.28
CA LEU A 134 -1.71 -12.26 -5.27
C LEU A 134 -3.19 -11.98 -5.47
N ARG A 135 -4.00 -12.30 -4.46
CA ARG A 135 -5.40 -11.87 -4.37
C ARG A 135 -5.47 -10.56 -3.60
N VAL A 136 -5.90 -9.50 -4.28
CA VAL A 136 -6.01 -8.15 -3.73
C VAL A 136 -7.48 -7.79 -3.51
N THR A 137 -7.82 -7.34 -2.30
CA THR A 137 -9.14 -6.79 -1.99
C THR A 137 -9.29 -5.40 -2.60
N ILE A 138 -10.13 -5.27 -3.62
CA ILE A 138 -10.38 -4.01 -4.35
C ILE A 138 -11.73 -3.36 -3.98
N GLY A 139 -12.53 -3.99 -3.11
CA GLY A 139 -13.80 -3.45 -2.66
C GLY A 139 -14.55 -4.40 -1.72
N ASN A 140 -15.81 -4.09 -1.43
CA ASN A 140 -16.62 -4.93 -0.55
C ASN A 140 -16.87 -6.31 -1.18
N ARG A 141 -16.25 -7.36 -0.61
CA ARG A 141 -16.27 -8.74 -1.12
C ARG A 141 -15.82 -8.88 -2.58
N LYS A 142 -15.07 -7.90 -3.11
CA LYS A 142 -14.52 -7.90 -4.47
C LYS A 142 -13.01 -8.06 -4.41
N PHE A 143 -12.49 -8.93 -5.28
CA PHE A 143 -11.08 -9.30 -5.29
C PHE A 143 -10.61 -9.45 -6.72
N ASP A 144 -9.40 -8.98 -6.98
CA ASP A 144 -8.67 -9.28 -8.19
C ASP A 144 -7.52 -10.23 -7.86
N GLU A 145 -7.15 -11.06 -8.82
CA GLU A 145 -6.01 -11.95 -8.71
C GLU A 145 -4.97 -11.62 -9.78
N TYR A 146 -3.71 -11.54 -9.36
CA TYR A 146 -2.58 -11.21 -10.22
C TYR A 146 -1.57 -12.34 -10.17
N LYS A 147 -1.10 -12.82 -11.33
CA LYS A 147 -0.06 -13.85 -11.36
C LYS A 147 1.22 -13.27 -10.79
N LEU A 148 1.82 -13.97 -9.84
CA LEU A 148 3.01 -13.51 -9.13
C LEU A 148 4.23 -14.32 -9.60
N PHE A 149 5.20 -13.61 -10.15
CA PHE A 149 6.52 -14.13 -10.42
C PHE A 149 7.44 -13.82 -9.24
N ILE A 150 8.17 -14.83 -8.78
CA ILE A 150 9.17 -14.68 -7.72
C ILE A 150 10.47 -15.30 -8.23
N PRO A 151 11.61 -14.60 -8.11
CA PRO A 151 12.91 -15.18 -8.41
C PRO A 151 13.19 -16.44 -7.57
N ALA A 152 13.79 -17.48 -8.19
CA ALA A 152 14.05 -18.77 -7.57
C ALA A 152 14.73 -18.70 -6.19
N LYS A 153 15.62 -17.72 -5.98
CA LYS A 153 16.30 -17.47 -4.70
C LYS A 153 15.38 -17.15 -3.51
N PHE A 154 14.10 -16.90 -3.75
CA PHE A 154 13.10 -16.61 -2.71
C PHE A 154 12.03 -17.70 -2.59
N GLU A 155 12.12 -18.79 -3.36
CA GLU A 155 11.09 -19.84 -3.37
C GLU A 155 10.97 -20.53 -2.02
N GLU A 156 12.08 -20.92 -1.40
CA GLU A 156 12.09 -21.58 -0.10
C GLU A 156 11.43 -20.70 0.97
N GLU A 157 11.78 -19.41 1.04
CA GLU A 157 11.18 -18.48 1.98
C GLU A 157 9.68 -18.28 1.71
N LEU A 158 9.28 -18.25 0.44
CA LEU A 158 7.88 -18.15 0.07
C LEU A 158 7.08 -19.40 0.47
N PHE A 159 7.62 -20.60 0.22
CA PHE A 159 7.00 -21.85 0.65
C PHE A 159 6.88 -21.93 2.17
N SER A 160 7.92 -21.48 2.90
CA SER A 160 7.87 -21.41 4.36
C SER A 160 6.75 -20.47 4.86
N LEU A 161 6.45 -19.41 4.10
CA LEU A 161 5.37 -18.48 4.42
C LEU A 161 3.99 -19.13 4.30
N PHE A 162 3.77 -20.00 3.31
CA PHE A 162 2.50 -20.75 3.16
C PHE A 162 2.23 -21.70 4.32
N GLY A 163 3.26 -22.38 4.82
CA GLY A 163 3.11 -23.39 5.88
C GLY A 163 2.99 -22.84 7.29
N SER A 164 3.33 -21.57 7.52
CA SER A 164 3.59 -21.06 8.87
C SER A 164 2.45 -20.28 9.53
N ASP A 165 1.30 -20.07 8.86
CA ASP A 165 0.19 -19.22 9.32
C ASP A 165 0.60 -17.81 9.78
N ASN A 166 1.85 -17.41 9.49
CA ASN A 166 2.46 -16.20 10.00
C ASN A 166 1.90 -14.97 9.29
N PRO A 167 1.62 -13.88 10.03
CA PRO A 167 1.24 -12.62 9.41
C PRO A 167 2.41 -12.05 8.59
N TYR A 168 2.11 -11.56 7.39
CA TYR A 168 3.07 -10.89 6.51
C TYR A 168 2.54 -9.55 6.03
N ASN A 169 3.45 -8.59 5.87
CA ASN A 169 3.14 -7.30 5.30
C ASN A 169 3.45 -7.31 3.80
N VAL A 170 2.65 -6.57 3.02
CA VAL A 170 2.90 -6.34 1.60
C VAL A 170 3.13 -4.85 1.39
N ARG A 171 4.14 -4.50 0.58
CA ARG A 171 4.54 -3.13 0.24
C ARG A 171 4.93 -3.04 -1.23
#